data_AF-W4UMA0-F1
#
_entry.id   AF-W4UMA0-F1
#
_cell.length_a   1.000
_cell.length_b   1.000
_cell.length_c   1.000
_cell.angle_alpha   90.00
_cell.angle_beta   90.00
_cell.angle_gamma   90.00
#
_symmetry.space_group_name_H-M   'P 1'
#
loop_
_entity.id
_entity.type
_entity.pdbx_description
1 polymer ?
#
loop_
_entity_poly.entity_id
_entity_poly.type
_entity_poly.pdbx_seq_one_letter_code
_entity_poly.pdbx_strand_id
1 'polypeptide(L)'
;MAVAFVAMAFTAQNASAQLGLQLTPSVSTINLGTVPVNSEIPLEFNVGIISTGDIFEAPYVVSMQIDSKQNTVEVRNVVLERLGIPTWKVDAAIKPTEVGNLSGEALEITMELPIPLLPNIILTTEIPLTGTVVP
;
A
#
# COMPACT_ATOMS: atom_id res chain seq x y z
N MET A 1 -3.54 4.58 6.60
CA MET A 1 -4.74 3.74 6.77
C MET A 1 -5.83 4.29 5.86
N ALA A 2 -6.25 3.53 4.85
CA ALA A 2 -7.38 3.92 3.99
C ALA A 2 -8.47 2.88 4.00
N VAL A 3 -9.71 3.35 3.90
CA VAL A 3 -10.93 2.54 3.98
C VAL A 3 -11.81 2.91 2.80
N ALA A 4 -12.27 1.91 2.04
CA ALA A 4 -13.28 2.08 1.01
C ALA A 4 -14.58 1.38 1.45
N PHE A 5 -15.70 2.09 1.33
CA PHE A 5 -17.04 1.55 1.55
C PHE A 5 -17.80 1.59 0.23
N VAL A 6 -18.23 0.42 -0.25
CA VAL A 6 -19.08 0.30 -1.43
C VAL A 6 -20.35 -0.45 -1.07
N ALA A 7 -21.50 0.13 -1.40
CA ALA A 7 -22.81 -0.49 -1.20
C ALA A 7 -23.41 -0.90 -2.55
N MET A 8 -23.85 -2.15 -2.66
CA MET A 8 -24.56 -2.67 -3.83
C MET A 8 -26.03 -2.91 -3.49
N ALA A 9 -26.94 -2.52 -4.38
CA ALA A 9 -28.35 -2.88 -4.31
C ALA A 9 -28.76 -3.61 -5.59
N PHE A 10 -29.26 -4.84 -5.46
CA PHE A 10 -29.76 -5.64 -6.59
C PHE A 10 -31.30 -5.59 -6.62
N THR A 11 -31.90 -5.47 -7.81
CA THR A 11 -33.35 -5.60 -7.99
C THR A 11 -33.72 -7.01 -8.47
N ALA A 12 -34.01 -7.87 -7.51
CA ALA A 12 -35.20 -8.73 -7.45
C ALA A 12 -35.12 -9.47 -6.10
N GLN A 13 -35.84 -8.98 -5.08
CA GLN A 13 -35.76 -9.40 -3.66
C GLN A 13 -34.48 -8.96 -2.91
N ASN A 14 -34.46 -7.70 -2.44
CA ASN A 14 -33.67 -7.15 -1.32
C ASN A 14 -32.38 -7.90 -0.91
N ALA A 15 -31.43 -8.03 -1.83
CA ALA A 15 -30.05 -8.37 -1.48
C ALA A 15 -29.22 -7.08 -1.55
N SER A 16 -28.70 -6.65 -0.39
CA SER A 16 -27.69 -5.60 -0.29
C SER A 16 -26.38 -6.22 0.16
N ALA A 17 -25.29 -5.94 -0.55
CA ALA A 17 -23.95 -6.32 -0.13
C ALA A 17 -23.16 -5.05 0.20
N GLN A 18 -22.55 -5.01 1.38
CA GLN A 18 -21.66 -3.94 1.80
C GLN A 18 -20.22 -4.46 1.78
N LEU A 19 -19.39 -3.85 0.93
CA LEU A 19 -17.99 -4.14 0.83
C LEU A 19 -17.23 -3.09 1.64
N GLY A 20 -16.60 -3.51 2.74
CA GLY A 20 -15.68 -2.70 3.53
C GLY A 20 -14.28 -3.29 3.39
N LEU A 21 -13.39 -2.57 2.70
CA LEU A 21 -12.00 -3.00 2.53
C LEU A 21 -11.07 -1.93 3.08
N GLN A 22 -10.07 -2.39 3.84
CA GLN A 22 -9.04 -1.54 4.40
C GLN A 22 -7.65 -2.09 4.06
N LEU A 23 -6.79 -1.23 3.51
CA LEU A 23 -5.39 -1.58 3.26
C LEU A 23 -4.55 -1.24 4.48
N THR A 24 -3.79 -2.21 4.98
CA THR A 24 -2.99 -2.09 6.20
C THR A 24 -1.56 -2.58 6.00
N PRO A 25 -0.54 -1.74 6.27
CA PRO A 25 0.83 -2.19 6.34
C PRO A 25 1.16 -2.84 7.70
N SER A 26 2.13 -3.74 7.74
CA SER A 26 2.64 -4.34 8.99
C SER A 26 3.49 -3.38 9.82
N VAL A 27 3.91 -2.26 9.22
CA VAL A 27 4.70 -1.20 9.85
C VAL A 27 3.94 0.12 9.77
N SER A 28 4.04 0.93 10.83
CA SER A 28 3.41 2.26 10.88
C SER A 28 4.35 3.38 10.43
N THR A 29 5.67 3.13 10.44
CA THR A 29 6.71 4.03 9.95
C THR A 29 7.97 3.20 9.66
N ILE A 30 8.80 3.69 8.73
CA ILE A 30 10.11 3.12 8.43
C ILE A 30 11.16 4.18 8.78
N ASN A 31 12.11 3.82 9.66
CA ASN A 31 13.23 4.70 10.02
C ASN A 31 14.51 4.17 9.38
N LEU A 32 15.08 4.98 8.50
CA LEU A 32 16.33 4.65 7.79
C LEU A 32 17.58 4.99 8.59
N GLY A 33 17.45 5.74 9.70
CA GLY A 33 18.58 6.27 10.44
C GLY A 33 19.32 7.34 9.65
N THR A 34 20.65 7.26 9.62
CA THR A 34 21.51 8.14 8.80
C THR A 34 22.06 7.37 7.62
N VAL A 35 21.74 7.82 6.41
CA VAL A 35 22.08 7.11 5.17
C VAL A 35 22.72 8.03 4.13
N PRO A 36 23.66 7.56 3.31
CA PRO A 36 24.23 8.38 2.24
C PRO A 36 23.23 8.65 1.12
N VAL A 37 23.32 9.82 0.49
CA VAL A 37 22.61 10.11 -0.77
C VAL A 37 23.04 9.10 -1.83
N ASN A 38 22.12 8.73 -2.73
CA ASN A 38 22.33 7.72 -3.76
C ASN A 38 22.66 6.29 -3.28
N SER A 39 22.62 6.02 -1.97
CA SER A 39 22.72 4.66 -1.46
C SER A 39 21.42 3.89 -1.70
N GLU A 40 21.53 2.61 -2.03
CA GLU A 40 20.39 1.73 -2.19
C GLU A 40 20.09 1.04 -0.86
N ILE A 41 18.90 1.29 -0.32
CA ILE A 41 18.48 0.81 0.99
C ILE A 41 17.34 -0.19 0.78
N PRO A 42 17.55 -1.48 1.12
CA PRO A 42 16.49 -2.48 1.00
C PRO A 42 15.44 -2.27 2.10
N LEU A 43 14.17 -2.42 1.71
CA LEU A 43 13.01 -2.39 2.58
C LEU A 43 12.21 -3.67 2.41
N GLU A 44 11.75 -4.22 3.53
CA GLU A 44 10.87 -5.38 3.56
C GLU A 44 9.73 -5.11 4.55
N PHE A 45 8.48 -5.25 4.10
CA PHE A 45 7.30 -5.16 4.96
C PHE A 45 6.14 -5.94 4.33
N ASN A 46 5.08 -6.18 5.11
CA ASN A 46 3.88 -6.83 4.61
C ASN A 46 2.74 -5.83 4.44
N VAL A 47 1.87 -6.07 3.46
CA VAL A 47 0.64 -5.33 3.27
C VAL A 47 -0.52 -6.32 3.19
N GLY A 48 -1.57 -6.05 3.96
CA GLY A 48 -2.76 -6.89 4.02
C GLY A 48 -4.04 -6.10 3.83
N ILE A 49 -5.08 -6.79 3.34
CA ILE A 49 -6.43 -6.24 3.22
C ILE A 49 -7.29 -6.79 4.34
N ILE A 50 -7.94 -5.91 5.08
CA ILE A 50 -8.88 -6.30 6.12
C ILE A 50 -10.30 -6.11 5.57
N SER A 51 -11.11 -7.17 5.67
CA SER A 51 -12.55 -7.05 5.50
C SER A 51 -13.17 -6.43 6.74
N THR A 52 -13.91 -5.34 6.55
CA THR A 52 -14.73 -4.71 7.59
C THR A 52 -16.22 -4.86 7.34
N GLY A 53 -16.62 -5.64 6.31
CA GLY A 53 -18.02 -5.90 5.96
C GLY A 53 -18.30 -7.39 5.69
N ASP A 54 -19.56 -7.68 5.35
CA ASP A 54 -20.04 -9.02 5.00
C ASP A 54 -19.66 -9.35 3.53
N ILE A 55 -18.37 -9.50 3.26
CA ILE A 55 -17.90 -10.02 1.97
C ILE A 55 -17.92 -11.54 1.96
N PHE A 56 -18.64 -12.10 0.99
CA PHE A 56 -18.79 -13.54 0.78
C PHE A 56 -17.57 -14.19 0.11
N GLU A 57 -16.68 -13.39 -0.50
CA GLU A 57 -15.46 -13.89 -1.14
C GLU A 57 -14.26 -12.99 -0.83
N ALA A 58 -13.09 -13.61 -0.77
CA ALA A 58 -11.86 -12.88 -0.56
C ALA A 58 -11.50 -12.04 -1.80
N PRO A 59 -11.07 -10.78 -1.62
CA PRO A 59 -10.80 -9.90 -2.74
C PRO A 59 -9.61 -10.39 -3.57
N TYR A 60 -9.73 -10.26 -4.89
CA TYR A 60 -8.63 -10.47 -5.83
C TYR A 60 -7.89 -9.15 -6.03
N VAL A 61 -6.56 -9.20 -6.16
CA VAL A 61 -5.71 -8.02 -6.43
C VAL A 61 -5.13 -8.19 -7.82
N VAL A 62 -5.28 -7.15 -8.66
CA VAL A 62 -4.78 -7.15 -10.04
C VAL A 62 -3.45 -6.43 -10.15
N SER A 63 -3.26 -5.37 -9.36
CA SER A 63 -2.02 -4.62 -9.33
C SER A 63 -1.76 -4.03 -7.95
N MET A 64 -0.48 -3.88 -7.61
CA MET A 64 -0.03 -3.05 -6.51
C MET A 64 1.22 -2.29 -6.96
N GLN A 65 1.31 -1.04 -6.56
CA GLN A 65 2.37 -0.09 -6.91
C GLN A 65 2.84 0.62 -5.64
N ILE A 66 4.10 1.06 -5.66
CA ILE A 66 4.74 1.77 -4.54
C ILE A 66 5.51 2.95 -5.10
N ASP A 67 5.17 4.14 -4.65
CA ASP A 67 5.75 5.39 -5.10
C ASP A 67 6.18 6.27 -3.92
N SER A 68 7.09 7.21 -4.18
CA SER A 68 7.45 8.25 -3.21
C SER A 68 6.46 9.41 -3.34
N LYS A 69 5.92 9.86 -2.21
CA LYS A 69 4.95 10.96 -2.21
C LYS A 69 5.58 12.32 -2.49
N GLN A 70 6.81 12.57 -2.04
CA GLN A 70 7.49 13.85 -2.28
C GLN A 70 8.66 13.78 -3.27
N ASN A 71 8.91 12.61 -3.89
CA ASN A 71 10.01 12.36 -4.82
C ASN A 71 11.42 12.59 -4.24
N THR A 72 11.56 12.62 -2.90
CA THR A 72 12.88 12.74 -2.23
C THR A 72 13.62 11.41 -2.16
N VAL A 73 12.89 10.31 -2.39
CA VAL A 73 13.44 8.97 -2.58
C VAL A 73 12.92 8.40 -3.90
N GLU A 74 13.78 7.68 -4.61
CA GLU A 74 13.39 6.88 -5.76
C GLU A 74 13.12 5.46 -5.30
N VAL A 75 11.92 4.94 -5.59
CA VAL A 75 11.55 3.55 -5.32
C VAL A 75 11.98 2.69 -6.50
N ARG A 76 12.70 1.61 -6.21
CA ARG A 76 13.31 0.69 -7.18
C ARG A 76 13.03 -0.76 -6.79
N ASN A 77 13.18 -1.66 -7.76
CA ASN A 77 13.20 -3.11 -7.53
C ASN A 77 11.99 -3.63 -6.73
N VAL A 78 10.79 -3.10 -6.98
CA VAL A 78 9.57 -3.51 -6.28
C VAL A 78 9.21 -4.94 -6.69
N VAL A 79 9.25 -5.85 -5.74
CA VAL A 79 8.85 -7.25 -5.86
C VAL A 79 7.72 -7.51 -4.87
N LEU A 80 6.66 -8.12 -5.39
CA LEU A 80 5.45 -8.41 -4.64
C LEU A 80 5.23 -9.91 -4.62
N GLU A 81 5.36 -10.51 -3.44
CA GLU A 81 5.13 -11.95 -3.24
C GLU A 81 3.86 -12.18 -2.45
N ARG A 82 2.98 -13.05 -2.94
CA ARG A 82 1.74 -13.39 -2.23
C ARG A 82 2.06 -14.39 -1.12
N LEU A 83 1.88 -14.00 0.14
CA LEU A 83 2.04 -14.88 1.30
C LEU A 83 0.77 -15.67 1.63
N GLY A 84 -0.40 -15.11 1.28
CA GLY A 84 -1.69 -15.74 1.49
C GLY A 84 -2.85 -14.86 1.01
N ILE A 85 -4.07 -15.35 1.19
CA ILE A 85 -5.24 -14.48 1.10
C ILE A 85 -5.50 -13.90 2.49
N PRO A 86 -5.51 -12.57 2.69
CA PRO A 86 -5.25 -11.45 1.76
C PRO A 86 -3.97 -10.67 2.13
N THR A 87 -2.78 -11.29 2.03
CA THR A 87 -1.52 -10.69 2.48
C THR A 87 -0.39 -10.88 1.47
N TRP A 88 0.38 -9.81 1.26
CA TRP A 88 1.52 -9.75 0.36
C TRP A 88 2.76 -9.30 1.12
N LYS A 89 3.89 -9.94 0.81
CA LYS A 89 5.23 -9.47 1.13
C LYS A 89 5.65 -8.45 0.08
N VAL A 90 6.19 -7.34 0.54
CA VAL A 90 6.74 -6.29 -0.29
C VAL A 90 8.23 -6.22 -0.03
N ASP A 91 8.99 -6.47 -1.09
CA ASP A 91 10.42 -6.20 -1.13
C ASP A 91 10.65 -5.03 -2.09
N ALA A 92 11.28 -3.97 -1.61
CA ALA A 92 11.59 -2.80 -2.42
C ALA A 92 12.97 -2.25 -2.04
N ALA A 93 13.57 -1.48 -2.93
CA ALA A 93 14.74 -0.68 -2.63
C ALA A 93 14.38 0.79 -2.75
N ILE A 94 14.88 1.61 -1.83
CA ILE A 94 14.77 3.06 -1.95
C ILE A 94 16.15 3.68 -2.11
N LYS A 95 16.20 4.74 -2.90
CA LYS A 95 17.41 5.50 -3.17
C LYS A 95 17.15 6.99 -2.92
N PRO A 96 17.64 7.57 -1.82
CA PRO A 96 17.50 9.00 -1.57
C PRO A 96 18.21 9.80 -2.66
N THR A 97 17.51 10.80 -3.20
CA THR A 97 18.00 11.64 -4.31
C THR A 97 18.56 12.98 -3.82
N GLU A 98 18.17 13.40 -2.61
CA GLU A 98 18.54 14.68 -2.01
C GLU A 98 19.07 14.54 -0.59
N VAL A 99 20.00 15.41 -0.20
CA VAL A 99 20.54 15.50 1.18
C VAL A 99 19.55 16.25 2.05
N GLY A 100 19.31 15.78 3.28
CA GLY A 100 18.38 16.44 4.20
C GLY A 100 17.66 15.48 5.13
N ASN A 101 16.58 15.97 5.75
CA ASN A 101 15.72 15.14 6.59
C ASN A 101 14.57 14.59 5.75
N LEU A 102 14.25 13.31 5.93
CA LEU A 102 13.10 12.66 5.27
C LEU A 102 11.75 12.95 5.97
N SER A 103 11.72 13.90 6.90
CA SER A 103 10.50 14.33 7.59
C SER A 103 9.44 14.79 6.59
N GLY A 104 8.34 14.05 6.50
CA GLY A 104 7.23 14.31 5.60
C GLY A 104 7.23 13.44 4.34
N GLU A 105 8.33 12.73 4.05
CA GLU A 105 8.38 11.71 3.02
C GLU A 105 7.54 10.49 3.44
N ALA A 106 6.90 9.85 2.47
CA ALA A 106 6.12 8.65 2.71
C ALA A 106 6.10 7.79 1.44
N LEU A 107 6.12 6.47 1.64
CA LEU A 107 5.83 5.52 0.58
C LEU A 107 4.31 5.41 0.44
N GLU A 108 3.81 5.79 -0.73
CA GLU A 108 2.42 5.59 -1.12
C GLU A 108 2.29 4.21 -1.76
N ILE A 109 1.45 3.36 -1.18
CA ILE A 109 1.16 2.02 -1.70
C ILE A 109 -0.25 2.05 -2.24
N THR A 110 -0.38 1.84 -3.55
CA THR A 110 -1.66 1.81 -4.24
C THR A 110 -1.97 0.38 -4.68
N MET A 111 -3.19 -0.08 -4.44
CA MET A 111 -3.66 -1.41 -4.77
C MET A 111 -4.98 -1.34 -5.54
N GLU A 112 -5.06 -2.08 -6.65
CA GLU A 112 -6.26 -2.16 -7.48
C GLU A 112 -6.95 -3.51 -7.33
N LEU A 113 -8.24 -3.44 -6.99
CA LEU A 113 -9.10 -4.59 -6.75
C LEU A 113 -10.26 -4.59 -7.74
N PRO A 114 -10.33 -5.55 -8.67
CA PRO A 114 -11.49 -5.70 -9.53
C PRO A 114 -12.68 -6.16 -8.71
N ILE A 115 -13.85 -5.59 -8.99
CA ILE A 115 -15.11 -6.07 -8.45
C ILE A 115 -16.01 -6.47 -9.61
N PRO A 116 -16.53 -7.71 -9.61
CA PRO A 116 -17.49 -8.11 -10.62
C PRO A 116 -18.66 -7.13 -10.71
N LEU A 117 -18.97 -6.67 -11.92
CA LEU A 117 -20.10 -5.78 -12.22
C LEU A 117 -20.02 -4.37 -11.60
N LEU A 118 -18.85 -3.96 -11.09
CA LEU A 118 -18.60 -2.63 -10.55
C LEU A 118 -17.27 -2.04 -11.04
N PRO A 119 -17.07 -0.72 -10.90
CA PRO A 119 -15.74 -0.12 -11.07
C PRO A 119 -14.71 -0.75 -10.13
N ASN A 120 -13.45 -0.79 -10.56
CA ASN A 120 -12.35 -1.25 -9.72
C ASN A 120 -12.24 -0.36 -8.47
N ILE A 121 -12.01 -0.98 -7.31
CA ILE A 121 -11.66 -0.26 -6.11
C ILE A 121 -10.16 -0.02 -6.09
N ILE A 122 -9.78 1.22 -5.80
CA ILE A 122 -8.40 1.60 -5.55
C ILE A 122 -8.26 1.87 -4.06
N LEU A 123 -7.35 1.16 -3.40
CA LEU A 123 -6.97 1.39 -2.02
C LEU A 123 -5.56 1.96 -1.98
N THR A 124 -5.37 3.07 -1.27
CA THR A 124 -4.07 3.72 -1.14
C THR A 124 -3.70 3.88 0.32
N THR A 125 -2.53 3.42 0.76
CA THR A 125 -2.05 3.69 2.12
C THR A 125 -0.66 4.27 2.09
N GLU A 126 -0.37 5.13 3.05
CA GLU A 126 0.95 5.76 3.20
C GLU A 126 1.69 5.13 4.37
N ILE A 127 3.00 4.92 4.20
CA ILE A 127 3.95 4.59 5.25
C ILE A 127 4.97 5.73 5.35
N PRO A 128 4.93 6.53 6.43
CA PRO A 128 5.90 7.60 6.66
C PRO A 128 7.33 7.07 6.73
N LEU A 129 8.23 7.75 6.01
CA LEU A 129 9.67 7.57 6.13
C LEU A 129 10.25 8.59 7.10
N THR A 130 11.26 8.16 7.86
CA THR A 130 12.05 9.03 8.73
C THR A 130 13.53 8.72 8.58
N GLY A 131 14.38 9.71 8.83
CA GLY A 131 15.82 9.55 8.73
C GLY A 131 16.51 10.84 8.30
N THR A 132 17.83 10.78 8.20
CA THR A 132 18.68 11.86 7.71
C THR A 132 19.56 11.35 6.59
N VAL A 133 19.48 12.00 5.43
CA VAL A 133 20.34 11.74 4.29
C VAL A 133 21.57 12.64 4.40
N VAL A 134 22.75 12.03 4.33
CA VAL A 134 24.05 12.72 4.36
C VAL A 134 24.76 12.59 3.01
N PRO A 135 25.72 13.48 2.70
CA PRO A 135 26.53 13.36 1.49
C PRO A 135 27.26 12.01 1.36
#